data_AF-A0A1S8TCS8-F1
#
_entry.id   AF-A0A1S8TCS8-F1
#
_cell.length_a   1.000
_cell.length_b   1.000
_cell.length_c   1.000
_cell.angle_alpha   90.00
_cell.angle_beta   90.00
_cell.angle_gamma   90.00
#
_symmetry.space_group_name_H-M   'P 1'
#
loop_
_entity.id
_entity.type
_entity.pdbx_description
1 polymer ?
#
loop_
_entity_poly.entity_id
_entity_poly.type
_entity_poly.pdbx_seq_one_letter_code
_entity_poly.pdbx_strand_id
1 'polypeptide(L)'
;MKEIYSNLQLFYTAIREMEELKLKNNEAISQLNQAMEKARADLYKAIEIYGRSSNEVVIASQKLDELIVNAYKEQLNTNNK
;
A
#
# COMPACT_ATOMS: atom_id res chain seq x y z
N MET A 1 32.58 8.95 -29.32
CA MET A 1 32.28 10.13 -28.48
C MET A 1 30.78 10.35 -28.29
N LYS A 2 29.94 10.46 -29.34
CA LYS A 2 28.48 10.62 -29.19
C LYS A 2 27.76 9.43 -28.53
N GLU A 3 28.16 8.18 -28.80
CA GLU A 3 27.54 6.98 -28.21
C GLU A 3 27.75 6.86 -26.70
N ILE A 4 28.93 7.23 -26.18
CA ILE A 4 29.25 7.13 -24.74
C ILE A 4 28.34 8.08 -23.94
N TYR A 5 28.11 9.30 -24.45
CA TYR A 5 27.16 10.25 -23.86
C TYR A 5 25.73 9.71 -23.88
N SER A 6 25.32 9.01 -24.94
CA SER A 6 23.99 8.41 -25.05
C SER A 6 23.77 7.30 -24.02
N ASN A 7 24.76 6.43 -23.80
CA ASN A 7 24.66 5.32 -22.84
C ASN A 7 24.66 5.80 -21.38
N LEU A 8 25.43 6.86 -21.09
CA LEU A 8 25.45 7.46 -19.77
C LEU A 8 24.11 8.17 -19.45
N GLN A 9 23.52 8.86 -20.43
CA GLN A 9 22.20 9.48 -20.30
C GLN A 9 21.10 8.45 -20.03
N LEU A 10 21.11 7.32 -20.75
CA LEU A 10 20.19 6.20 -20.54
C LEU A 10 20.32 5.60 -19.13
N PHE A 11 21.55 5.44 -18.65
CA PHE A 11 21.82 4.92 -17.30
C PHE A 11 21.25 5.83 -16.21
N TYR A 12 21.47 7.15 -16.29
CA TYR A 12 20.90 8.10 -15.33
C TYR A 12 19.38 8.17 -15.40
N THR A 13 18.79 8.03 -16.59
CA THR A 13 17.33 7.99 -16.75
C THR A 13 16.73 6.78 -16.04
N ALA A 14 17.34 5.60 -16.20
CA ALA A 14 16.90 4.38 -15.53
C ALA A 14 17.01 4.47 -14.00
N ILE A 15 18.07 5.09 -13.47
CA ILE A 15 18.21 5.32 -12.02
C ILE A 15 17.07 6.21 -11.50
N ARG A 16 16.80 7.32 -12.18
CA ARG A 16 15.72 8.24 -11.78
C ARG A 16 14.35 7.55 -11.78
N GLU A 17 14.06 6.76 -12.81
CA GLU A 17 12.83 5.98 -12.89
C GLU A 17 12.72 4.95 -11.74
N MET A 18 13.82 4.28 -11.39
CA MET A 18 13.85 3.38 -10.24
C MET A 18 13.61 4.10 -8.91
N GLU A 19 14.18 5.30 -8.73
CA GLU A 19 13.97 6.12 -7.53
C GLU A 19 12.52 6.61 -7.42
N GLU A 20 11.92 7.04 -8.52
CA GLU A 20 10.50 7.43 -8.58
C GLU A 20 9.57 6.25 -8.26
N LEU A 21 9.88 5.05 -8.78
CA LEU A 21 9.11 3.84 -8.47
C LEU A 21 9.22 3.47 -6.99
N LYS A 22 10.42 3.59 -6.38
CA LYS A 22 10.61 3.38 -4.94
C LYS A 22 9.82 4.38 -4.09
N LEU A 23 9.83 5.66 -4.46
CA LEU A 23 9.07 6.71 -3.77
C LEU A 23 7.56 6.45 -3.85
N LYS A 24 7.03 6.14 -5.03
CA LYS A 24 5.61 5.80 -5.23
C LYS A 24 5.20 4.59 -4.40
N ASN A 25 6.06 3.59 -4.31
CA ASN A 25 5.80 2.39 -3.51
C ASN A 25 5.74 2.72 -2.00
N ASN A 26 6.66 3.55 -1.51
CA ASN A 26 6.62 4.02 -0.12
C ASN A 26 5.37 4.83 0.19
N GLU A 27 4.90 5.67 -0.74
CA GLU A 27 3.67 6.42 -0.59
C GLU A 27 2.43 5.50 -0.57
N ALA A 28 2.36 4.53 -1.48
CA ALA A 28 1.27 3.55 -1.51
C ALA A 28 1.20 2.74 -0.21
N ILE A 29 2.33 2.26 0.30
CA ILE A 29 2.41 1.56 1.59
C ILE A 29 1.95 2.48 2.74
N SER A 30 2.35 3.75 2.72
CA SER A 30 1.92 4.73 3.73
C SER A 30 0.40 4.95 3.72
N GLN A 31 -0.18 5.16 2.54
CA GLN A 31 -1.63 5.32 2.36
C GLN A 31 -2.40 4.09 2.81
N LEU A 32 -1.89 2.90 2.49
CA LEU A 32 -2.50 1.64 2.90
C LEU A 32 -2.46 1.44 4.42
N ASN A 33 -1.34 1.78 5.08
CA ASN A 33 -1.25 1.76 6.54
C ASN A 33 -2.27 2.71 7.19
N GLN A 34 -2.41 3.93 6.67
CA GLN A 34 -3.41 4.89 7.15
C GLN A 34 -4.84 4.35 6.99
N ALA A 35 -5.14 3.72 5.85
CA ALA A 35 -6.44 3.10 5.62
C ALA A 35 -6.74 1.96 6.61
N MET A 36 -5.73 1.13 6.92
CA MET A 36 -5.87 0.06 7.92
C MET A 36 -6.11 0.58 9.33
N GLU A 37 -5.40 1.63 9.75
CA GLU A 37 -5.62 2.27 11.06
C GLU A 37 -7.03 2.83 11.18
N LYS A 38 -7.51 3.51 10.13
CA LYS A 38 -8.87 4.02 10.09
C LYS A 38 -9.91 2.89 10.16
N ALA A 39 -9.73 1.83 9.37
CA ALA A 39 -10.65 0.68 9.39
C ALA A 39 -10.68 -0.03 10.74
N ARG A 40 -9.55 -0.12 11.45
CA ARG A 40 -9.50 -0.63 12.84
C ARG A 40 -10.27 0.26 13.79
N ALA A 41 -10.10 1.58 13.71
CA ALA A 41 -10.83 2.52 14.55
C ALA A 41 -12.34 2.43 14.31
N ASP A 42 -12.76 2.34 13.04
CA ASP A 42 -14.17 2.17 12.66
C ASP A 42 -14.74 0.84 13.19
N LEU A 43 -13.96 -0.24 13.13
CA LEU A 43 -14.35 -1.54 13.70
C LEU A 43 -14.53 -1.47 15.22
N TYR A 44 -13.58 -0.87 15.95
CA TYR A 44 -13.71 -0.72 17.40
C TYR A 44 -14.93 0.12 17.78
N LYS A 45 -15.16 1.22 17.06
CA LYS A 45 -16.33 2.07 17.26
C LYS A 45 -17.64 1.33 16.94
N ALA A 46 -17.66 0.50 15.89
CA ALA A 46 -18.81 -0.32 15.57
C ALA A 46 -19.10 -1.36 16.65
N ILE A 47 -18.05 -1.99 17.22
CA ILE A 47 -18.19 -2.93 18.34
C ILE A 47 -18.76 -2.24 19.58
N GLU A 48 -18.29 -1.03 19.88
CA GLU A 48 -18.76 -0.24 21.01
C GLU A 48 -20.24 0.17 20.87
N ILE A 49 -20.66 0.60 19.68
CA ILE A 49 -22.03 1.11 19.45
C ILE A 49 -23.03 -0.03 19.26
N TYR A 50 -22.71 -1.02 18.42
CA TYR A 50 -23.67 -2.01 17.93
C TYR A 50 -23.49 -3.38 18.60
N GLY A 51 -22.39 -3.59 19.32
CA GLY A 51 -22.02 -4.88 19.87
C GLY A 51 -21.37 -5.80 18.83
N ARG A 52 -20.56 -6.74 19.34
CA ARG A 52 -19.64 -7.56 18.54
C ARG A 52 -20.32 -8.45 17.49
N SER A 53 -21.58 -8.82 17.69
CA SER A 53 -22.34 -9.71 16.81
C SER A 53 -23.25 -8.98 15.81
N SER A 54 -23.17 -7.65 15.75
CA SER A 54 -23.97 -6.85 14.83
C SER A 54 -23.49 -6.98 13.38
N ASN A 55 -24.41 -6.78 12.44
CA ASN A 55 -24.08 -6.80 11.01
C ASN A 55 -23.10 -5.68 10.66
N GLU A 56 -23.18 -4.55 11.35
CA GLU A 56 -22.29 -3.40 11.21
C GLU A 56 -20.84 -3.77 11.56
N VAL A 57 -20.63 -4.54 12.62
CA VAL A 57 -19.30 -5.06 12.99
C VAL A 57 -18.79 -6.07 11.98
N VAL A 58 -19.66 -6.94 11.45
CA VAL A 58 -19.27 -7.90 10.40
C VAL A 58 -18.81 -7.16 9.15
N ILE A 59 -19.54 -6.14 8.70
CA ILE A 59 -19.18 -5.32 7.53
C ILE A 59 -17.86 -4.56 7.79
N ALA A 60 -17.69 -3.97 8.98
CA ALA A 60 -16.45 -3.29 9.33
C ALA A 60 -15.25 -4.25 9.37
N SER A 61 -15.45 -5.48 9.87
CA SER A 61 -14.42 -6.52 9.90
C SER A 61 -14.02 -6.94 8.48
N GLN A 62 -14.99 -7.18 7.59
CA GLN A 62 -14.73 -7.55 6.20
C GLN A 62 -13.91 -6.48 5.47
N LYS A 63 -14.22 -5.20 5.68
CA LYS A 63 -13.44 -4.09 5.11
C LYS A 63 -12.00 -4.07 5.61
N LEU A 64 -11.78 -4.36 6.90
CA LEU A 64 -10.42 -4.46 7.44
C LEU A 64 -9.67 -5.68 6.84
N ASP A 65 -10.35 -6.81 6.68
CA ASP A 65 -9.77 -8.01 6.08
C ASP A 65 -9.36 -7.78 4.63
N GLU A 66 -10.20 -7.09 3.83
CA GLU A 66 -9.87 -6.71 2.45
C GLU A 66 -8.61 -5.86 2.37
N LEU A 67 -8.47 -4.87 3.25
CA LEU A 67 -7.28 -4.01 3.31
C LEU A 67 -6.02 -4.82 3.68
N ILE A 68 -6.14 -5.76 4.62
CA ILE A 68 -5.03 -6.66 5.00
C ILE A 68 -4.62 -7.53 3.81
N VAL A 69 -5.57 -8.13 3.11
CA VAL A 69 -5.29 -8.96 1.93
C VAL A 69 -4.60 -8.16 0.83
N ASN A 70 -5.05 -6.92 0.58
CA ASN A 70 -4.41 -6.04 -0.40
C ASN A 70 -2.99 -5.67 0.03
N ALA A 71 -2.77 -5.38 1.31
CA ALA A 71 -1.44 -5.10 1.88
C ALA A 71 -0.46 -6.26 1.62
N TYR A 72 -0.89 -7.48 1.93
CA TYR A 72 -0.07 -8.68 1.72
C TYR A 72 0.26 -8.91 0.24
N LYS A 73 -0.70 -8.69 -0.66
CA LYS A 73 -0.47 -8.82 -2.11
C LYS A 73 0.54 -7.78 -2.62
N GLU A 74 0.44 -6.53 -2.17
CA GLU A 74 1.39 -5.49 -2.57
C GLU A 74 2.79 -5.80 -2.02
N GLN A 75 2.92 -6.22 -0.76
CA GLN A 75 4.22 -6.61 -0.19
C GLN A 75 4.85 -7.81 -0.90
N LEU A 76 4.06 -8.81 -1.32
CA LEU A 76 4.57 -9.94 -2.10
C LEU A 76 5.04 -9.51 -3.50
N ASN A 77 4.33 -8.58 -4.14
CA ASN A 77 4.72 -8.06 -5.45
C ASN A 77 5.96 -7.18 -5.40
N THR A 78 6.25 -6.55 -4.26
CA THR A 78 7.46 -5.75 -4.06
C THR A 78 8.68 -6.59 -3.67
N ASN A 79 8.48 -7.76 -3.05
CA ASN A 79 9.56 -8.66 -2.63
C ASN A 79 10.03 -9.63 -3.74
N ASN A 80 9.22 -9.81 -4.79
CA ASN A 80 9.51 -10.71 -5.92
C ASN A 80 10.05 -9.96 -7.17
N LYS A 81 10.45 -8.70 -7.04
CA LYS A 81 11.00 -7.85 -8.11
C LYS A 81 12.46 -7.50 -7.82
#